data_AF-A0A9Q0UB46-F1
#
_entry.id   AF-A0A9Q0UB46-F1
#
_cell.length_a   1.000
_cell.length_b   1.000
_cell.length_c   1.000
_cell.angle_alpha   90.00
_cell.angle_beta   90.00
_cell.angle_gamma   90.00
#
_symmetry.space_group_name_H-M   'P 1'
#
loop_
_entity.id
_entity.type
_entity.pdbx_description
1 polymer ?
#
loop_
_entity_poly.entity_id
_entity_poly.type
_entity_poly.pdbx_seq_one_letter_code
_entity_poly.pdbx_strand_id
1 'polypeptide(L)'
;MHKLNRGNREKVQQFMSITGTSEKVAVQALKASDWHLEGAFDAFYSQPQSRTYTDSRHLEELYNRYKDPYVDMVLVDGITILCNDLQVDPQDIVMEM
;
A
#
# COMPACT_ATOMS: atom_id res chain seq x y z
N MET A 1 -14.93 -7.52 25.54
CA MET A 1 -15.36 -7.42 24.13
C MET A 1 -16.68 -6.65 24.10
N HIS A 2 -16.63 -5.31 23.95
CA HIS A 2 -17.84 -4.49 23.92
C HIS A 2 -18.53 -4.67 22.56
N LYS A 3 -19.80 -5.11 22.58
CA LYS A 3 -20.60 -5.30 21.37
C LYS A 3 -20.77 -3.96 20.66
N LEU A 4 -20.45 -3.91 19.37
CA LEU A 4 -20.72 -2.75 18.52
C LEU A 4 -22.23 -2.53 18.43
N ASN A 5 -22.67 -1.27 18.51
CA ASN A 5 -24.06 -0.93 18.22
C ASN A 5 -24.34 -1.18 16.71
N ARG A 6 -25.62 -1.32 16.34
CA ARG A 6 -26.01 -1.64 14.94
C ARG A 6 -25.48 -0.60 13.93
N GLY A 7 -25.59 0.69 14.24
CA GLY A 7 -25.12 1.76 13.35
C GLY A 7 -23.61 1.75 13.12
N ASN A 8 -22.84 1.42 14.15
CA ASN A 8 -21.39 1.28 14.07
C ASN A 8 -20.99 0.07 13.21
N ARG A 9 -21.76 -1.03 13.27
CA ARG A 9 -21.53 -2.20 12.41
C ARG A 9 -21.79 -1.89 10.94
N GLU A 10 -22.83 -1.13 10.63
CA GLU A 10 -23.13 -0.68 9.26
C GLU A 10 -22.00 0.23 8.72
N LYS A 11 -21.50 1.16 9.54
CA LYS A 11 -20.34 2.00 9.18
C LYS A 11 -19.07 1.20 8.91
N VAL A 12 -18.79 0.17 9.72
CA VAL A 12 -17.65 -0.73 9.51
C VAL A 12 -17.76 -1.46 8.16
N GLN A 13 -18.94 -2.00 7.84
CA GLN A 13 -19.16 -2.68 6.56
C GLN A 13 -19.00 -1.72 5.36
N GLN A 14 -19.54 -0.51 5.45
CA GLN A 14 -19.39 0.50 4.41
C GLN A 14 -17.92 0.89 4.21
N PHE A 15 -17.19 1.13 5.31
CA PHE A 15 -15.78 1.48 5.26
C PHE A 15 -14.94 0.35 4.64
N MET A 16 -15.18 -0.90 5.02
CA MET A 16 -14.50 -2.08 4.45
C MET A 16 -14.80 -2.23 2.96
N SER A 17 -16.07 -2.06 2.54
CA SER A 17 -16.45 -2.19 1.14
C SER A 17 -15.77 -1.17 0.23
N ILE A 18 -15.43 0.01 0.75
CA ILE A 18 -14.80 1.09 -0.02
C ILE A 18 -13.26 0.98 0.04
N THR A 19 -12.71 0.74 1.23
CA THR A 19 -11.24 0.73 1.43
C THR A 19 -10.59 -0.62 1.16
N GLY A 20 -11.36 -1.71 1.11
CA GLY A 20 -10.85 -3.07 1.03
C GLY A 20 -10.10 -3.54 2.28
N THR A 21 -10.19 -2.80 3.38
CA THR A 21 -9.45 -3.10 4.61
C THR A 21 -10.09 -4.23 5.42
N SER A 22 -9.29 -4.85 6.30
CA SER A 22 -9.82 -5.81 7.28
C SER A 22 -10.73 -5.14 8.30
N GLU A 23 -11.66 -5.90 8.90
CA GLU A 23 -12.57 -5.40 9.94
C GLU A 23 -11.82 -4.75 11.11
N LYS A 24 -10.66 -5.31 11.49
CA LYS A 24 -9.81 -4.75 12.54
C LYS A 24 -9.34 -3.33 12.20
N VAL A 25 -8.88 -3.11 10.97
CA VAL A 25 -8.41 -1.80 10.48
C VAL A 25 -9.58 -0.83 10.37
N ALA A 26 -10.71 -1.27 9.80
CA ALA A 26 -11.91 -0.45 9.69
C ALA A 26 -12.44 0.02 11.06
N VAL A 27 -12.48 -0.87 12.06
CA VAL A 27 -12.87 -0.51 13.44
C VAL A 27 -11.88 0.47 14.06
N GLN A 28 -10.58 0.32 13.81
CA GLN A 28 -9.57 1.23 14.34
C GLN A 28 -9.69 2.62 13.71
N ALA A 29 -9.83 2.71 12.39
CA ALA A 29 -10.02 3.99 11.68
C ALA A 29 -11.29 4.70 12.15
N LEU A 30 -12.42 3.98 12.19
CA LEU A 30 -13.68 4.56 12.64
C LEU A 30 -13.64 5.01 14.12
N LYS A 31 -12.94 4.27 14.99
CA LYS A 31 -12.75 4.72 16.38
C LYS A 31 -11.89 5.99 16.49
N ALA A 32 -10.86 6.11 15.65
CA ALA A 32 -10.00 7.30 15.63
C ALA A 32 -10.72 8.55 15.13
N SER A 33 -11.80 8.38 14.36
CA SER A 33 -12.62 9.46 13.81
C SER A 33 -13.97 9.64 14.53
N ASP A 34 -14.10 9.18 15.78
CA ASP A 34 -15.35 9.26 16.55
C ASP A 34 -16.58 8.69 15.81
N TRP A 35 -16.37 7.64 15.03
CA TRP A 35 -17.36 6.99 14.17
C TRP A 35 -17.90 7.87 13.02
N HIS A 36 -17.20 8.92 12.62
CA HIS A 36 -17.49 9.67 11.39
C HIS A 36 -16.82 9.00 10.19
N LEU A 37 -17.64 8.60 9.21
CA LEU A 37 -17.14 7.93 8.01
C LEU A 37 -16.23 8.82 7.17
N GLU A 38 -16.63 10.07 6.92
CA GLU A 38 -15.86 11.03 6.13
C GLU A 38 -14.48 11.27 6.74
N GLY A 39 -14.42 11.59 8.05
CA GLY A 39 -13.16 11.77 8.76
C GLY A 39 -12.28 10.51 8.79
N ALA A 40 -12.89 9.31 8.77
CA ALA A 40 -12.13 8.06 8.68
C ALA A 40 -11.57 7.84 7.27
N PHE A 41 -12.29 8.21 6.22
CA PHE A 41 -11.79 8.14 4.85
C PHE A 41 -10.68 9.16 4.61
N ASP A 42 -10.86 10.40 5.06
CA ASP A 42 -9.84 11.44 4.97
C ASP A 42 -8.56 10.99 5.67
N ALA A 43 -8.66 10.47 6.91
CA ALA A 43 -7.50 9.93 7.62
C ALA A 43 -6.85 8.73 6.90
N PHE A 44 -7.67 7.82 6.35
CA PHE A 44 -7.19 6.64 5.66
C PHE A 44 -6.48 6.96 4.34
N TYR A 45 -7.00 7.91 3.55
CA TYR A 45 -6.38 8.27 2.27
C TYR A 45 -5.30 9.36 2.38
N SER A 46 -5.30 10.15 3.46
CA SER A 46 -4.23 11.15 3.71
C SER A 46 -2.93 10.52 4.21
N GLN A 47 -3.00 9.37 4.88
CA GLN A 47 -1.80 8.62 5.25
C GLN A 47 -1.40 7.66 4.13
N PRO A 48 -0.11 7.59 3.75
CA PRO A 48 0.37 6.51 2.92
C PRO A 48 0.12 5.20 3.67
N GLN A 49 -0.90 4.46 3.22
CA GLN A 49 -1.24 3.17 3.79
C GLN A 49 -0.06 2.25 3.53
N SER A 50 0.74 1.98 4.56
CA SER A 50 1.73 0.91 4.52
C SER A 50 0.92 -0.38 4.34
N ARG A 51 0.81 -0.82 3.08
CA ARG A 51 0.07 -2.03 2.75
C ARG A 51 0.72 -3.16 3.53
N THR A 52 0.03 -3.64 4.56
CA THR A 52 0.47 -4.79 5.37
C THR A 52 0.42 -6.08 4.56
N TYR A 53 -0.28 -6.06 3.43
CA TYR A 53 -0.26 -7.10 2.42
C TYR A 53 0.67 -6.70 1.27
N THR A 54 1.84 -7.32 1.26
CA THR A 54 2.75 -7.30 0.14
C THR A 54 2.52 -8.57 -0.66
N ASP A 55 2.21 -8.44 -1.95
CA ASP A 55 2.14 -9.59 -2.83
C ASP A 55 3.57 -10.05 -3.17
N SER A 56 4.09 -10.95 -2.33
CA SER A 56 5.46 -11.45 -2.43
C SER A 56 5.76 -12.06 -3.78
N ARG A 57 4.76 -12.66 -4.44
CA ARG A 57 4.92 -13.31 -5.74
C ARG A 57 5.10 -12.28 -6.83
N HIS A 58 4.25 -11.25 -6.86
CA HIS A 58 4.42 -10.15 -7.82
C HIS A 58 5.76 -9.41 -7.61
N LEU A 59 6.22 -9.26 -6.35
CA LEU A 59 7.54 -8.70 -6.07
C LEU A 59 8.68 -9.59 -6.59
N GLU A 60 8.58 -10.91 -6.41
CA GLU A 60 9.57 -11.86 -6.91
C GLU A 60 9.63 -11.86 -8.45
N GLU A 61 8.48 -11.84 -9.11
CA GLU A 61 8.38 -11.72 -10.57
C GLU A 61 8.99 -10.40 -11.07
N LEU A 62 8.76 -9.29 -10.36
CA LEU A 62 9.36 -8.00 -10.67
C LEU A 62 10.88 -8.00 -10.45
N TYR A 63 11.35 -8.56 -9.34
CA TYR A 63 12.78 -8.68 -9.05
C TYR A 63 13.49 -9.50 -10.12
N ASN A 64 12.93 -10.66 -10.47
CA ASN A 64 13.48 -11.56 -11.47
C ASN A 64 13.51 -10.96 -12.89
N ARG A 65 12.70 -9.93 -13.17
CA ARG A 65 12.76 -9.19 -14.44
C ARG A 65 14.08 -8.44 -14.61
N TYR A 66 14.61 -7.86 -13.53
CA TYR A 66 15.81 -7.02 -13.56
C TYR A 66 17.06 -7.72 -13.00
N LYS A 67 16.88 -8.84 -12.30
CA LYS A 67 17.96 -9.65 -11.72
C LYS A 67 18.91 -10.19 -12.80
N ASP A 68 20.20 -10.23 -12.48
CA ASP A 68 21.20 -10.90 -13.32
C ASP A 68 20.96 -12.44 -13.38
N PRO A 69 21.12 -13.10 -14.55
CA PRO A 69 20.90 -14.55 -14.68
C PRO A 69 21.88 -15.41 -13.89
N TYR A 70 23.07 -14.88 -13.56
CA TYR A 70 24.18 -15.61 -12.98
C TYR A 70 24.48 -15.22 -11.53
N VAL A 71 23.98 -14.06 -11.08
CA VAL A 71 24.21 -13.51 -9.73
C VAL A 71 22.88 -13.18 -9.06
N ASP A 72 22.78 -13.38 -7.75
CA ASP A 72 21.58 -13.03 -6.98
C ASP A 72 21.47 -11.53 -6.67
N MET A 73 21.64 -10.69 -7.69
CA MET A 73 21.64 -9.22 -7.59
C MET A 73 21.13 -8.58 -8.88
N VAL A 74 20.57 -7.38 -8.78
CA VAL A 74 20.31 -6.50 -9.93
C VAL A 74 21.60 -5.72 -10.22
N LEU A 75 22.26 -6.02 -11.33
CA LEU A 75 23.49 -5.37 -11.77
C LEU A 75 23.20 -4.20 -12.74
N VAL A 76 24.24 -3.59 -13.32
CA VAL A 76 24.13 -2.38 -14.15
C VAL A 76 23.13 -2.51 -15.31
N ASP A 77 23.09 -3.68 -15.96
CA ASP A 77 22.16 -3.93 -17.07
C ASP A 77 20.70 -3.93 -16.57
N GLY A 78 20.46 -4.58 -15.43
CA GLY A 78 19.15 -4.60 -14.77
C GLY A 78 18.68 -3.22 -14.30
N ILE A 79 19.59 -2.43 -13.73
CA ILE A 79 19.31 -1.04 -13.33
C ILE A 79 18.96 -0.19 -14.55
N THR A 80 19.67 -0.36 -15.66
CA THR A 80 19.40 0.39 -16.90
C THR A 80 18.00 0.09 -17.44
N ILE A 81 17.59 -1.18 -17.45
CA ILE A 81 16.23 -1.57 -17.86
C ILE A 81 15.20 -0.95 -16.90
N LEU A 82 15.45 -0.99 -15.60
CA LEU A 82 14.57 -0.38 -14.60
C LEU A 82 14.40 1.14 -14.83
N CYS A 83 15.49 1.87 -15.05
CA CYS A 83 15.43 3.31 -15.34
C CYS A 83 14.62 3.60 -16.62
N ASN A 84 14.82 2.80 -17.68
CA ASN A 84 14.05 2.92 -18.92
C ASN A 84 12.56 2.67 -18.70
N ASP A 85 12.19 1.63 -17.95
CA ASP A 85 10.80 1.29 -17.64
C ASP A 85 10.13 2.36 -16.77
N LEU A 86 10.88 2.99 -15.86
CA LEU A 86 10.43 4.12 -15.05
C LEU A 86 10.43 5.45 -15.82
N GLN A 87 10.96 5.48 -17.05
CA GLN A 87 11.14 6.68 -17.86
C GLN A 87 11.96 7.77 -17.15
N VAL A 88 12.94 7.35 -16.36
CA VAL A 88 13.87 8.22 -15.63
C VAL A 88 15.22 8.15 -16.34
N ASP A 89 15.83 9.31 -16.59
CA ASP A 89 17.21 9.33 -17.08
C ASP A 89 18.12 8.82 -15.94
N PRO A 90 18.94 7.77 -16.16
CA PRO A 90 19.84 7.24 -15.13
C PRO A 90 20.89 8.26 -14.63
N GLN A 91 21.07 9.38 -15.34
CA GLN A 91 21.88 10.52 -14.93
C GLN A 91 21.10 11.59 -14.16
N ASP A 92 19.77 11.50 -14.14
CA ASP A 92 18.92 12.39 -13.36
C ASP A 92 19.00 11.99 -11.89
N ILE A 93 19.64 12.83 -11.08
CA ILE A 93 19.68 12.64 -9.64
C ILE A 93 18.30 12.99 -9.10
N VAL A 94 17.41 12.00 -9.01
CA VAL A 94 16.16 12.12 -8.25
C VAL A 94 16.53 12.11 -6.76
N MET A 95 17.12 13.21 -6.28
CA MET A 95 17.23 13.49 -4.86
C MET A 95 15.83 13.88 -4.37
N GLU A 96 15.03 12.90 -3.94
CA GLU A 96 13.98 13.19 -2.97
C GLU A 96 14.67 13.46 -1.62
N MET A 97 14.80 14.75 -1.29
CA MET A 97 15.04 15.26 0.07
C MET A 97 13.71 15.55 0.76
#